data_AF-A0A6L6J6L8-F1
#
_entry.id   AF-A0A6L6J6L8-F1
#
_cell.length_a   1.000
_cell.length_b   1.000
_cell.length_c   1.000
_cell.angle_alpha   90.00
_cell.angle_beta   90.00
_cell.angle_gamma   90.00
#
_symmetry.space_group_name_H-M   'P 1'
#
loop_
_entity.id
_entity.type
_entity.pdbx_description
1 polymer ?
#
loop_
_entity_poly.entity_id
_entity_poly.type
_entity_poly.pdbx_seq_one_letter_code
_entity_poly.pdbx_strand_id
1 'polypeptide(L)'
;MTKMKMTISIAALGASLLLAAGPAFAHATLEQTEAPAGATYKAVVRIGHGCGSKPTKTLRVQIPDGFYNAKPMPKAGWTLKTVTGDYARPFDNHGTQMTKGVREIIWTGGELPDEWYDEFVFRGTVGPDVVAGSTIYFPTIQECGTAKEAWIDVTGAEGVANPAPALNVTEAKGNGHAHHGAAAPSHGDHAAAEITVGDLKISSPFSRATPPGAPVGGGFLTVANGGSADDRLVSASSPAAEKVEIHEMAMEGDVMKMRQLPDGLPIPAGTSVDLKPGGFHLMLMGLKQPLIEGESVPLTLEFEKAGKVDLSLQVGPMNAKGNEHAHH
;
A
#
# COMPACT_ATOMS: atom_id res chain seq x y z
N MET A 1 58.06 -66.98 6.64
CA MET A 1 56.59 -67.13 6.75
C MET A 1 56.02 -65.76 7.08
N THR A 2 55.25 -65.21 6.17
CA THR A 2 55.08 -63.76 5.93
C THR A 2 53.94 -63.16 6.75
N LYS A 3 54.16 -61.93 7.23
CA LYS A 3 53.32 -61.15 8.15
C LYS A 3 51.94 -60.77 7.58
N MET A 4 50.95 -60.83 8.46
CA MET A 4 49.57 -60.38 8.32
C MET A 4 49.49 -58.87 8.01
N LYS A 5 48.71 -58.47 7.00
CA LYS A 5 48.35 -57.07 6.74
C LYS A 5 46.84 -56.89 6.93
N MET A 6 46.54 -55.99 7.85
CA MET A 6 45.22 -55.53 8.28
C MET A 6 44.75 -54.47 7.28
N THR A 7 43.60 -54.69 6.64
CA THR A 7 43.00 -53.75 5.69
C THR A 7 41.90 -52.97 6.40
N ILE A 8 42.12 -51.67 6.61
CA ILE A 8 41.08 -50.69 6.92
C ILE A 8 41.05 -49.74 5.73
N SER A 9 39.93 -49.70 5.01
CA SER A 9 39.68 -48.63 4.04
C SER A 9 38.28 -48.07 4.27
N ILE A 10 38.32 -46.77 4.51
CA ILE A 10 37.28 -45.82 4.92
C ILE A 10 36.18 -45.71 3.85
N ALA A 11 34.92 -45.85 4.26
CA ALA A 11 33.77 -45.47 3.44
C ALA A 11 33.61 -43.94 3.48
N ALA A 12 33.90 -43.28 2.36
CA ALA A 12 33.62 -41.85 2.20
C ALA A 12 32.13 -41.67 1.86
N LEU A 13 31.32 -41.23 2.83
CA LEU A 13 30.01 -40.64 2.55
C LEU A 13 30.24 -39.24 1.96
N GLY A 14 30.11 -39.12 0.64
CA GLY A 14 29.96 -37.84 -0.03
C GLY A 14 28.57 -37.28 0.25
N ALA A 15 28.45 -36.40 1.24
CA ALA A 15 27.26 -35.58 1.40
C ALA A 15 27.29 -34.49 0.33
N SER A 16 26.61 -34.73 -0.80
CA SER A 16 26.37 -33.71 -1.81
C SER A 16 25.48 -32.61 -1.22
N LEU A 17 26.11 -31.53 -0.76
CA LEU A 17 25.44 -30.29 -0.39
C LEU A 17 24.87 -29.67 -1.68
N LEU A 18 23.61 -29.96 -1.98
CA LEU A 18 22.83 -29.20 -2.94
C LEU A 18 22.59 -27.80 -2.34
N LEU A 19 23.54 -26.90 -2.56
CA LEU A 19 23.30 -25.46 -2.43
C LEU A 19 22.22 -25.11 -3.45
N ALA A 20 20.97 -25.02 -3.00
CA ALA A 20 19.94 -24.34 -3.74
C ALA A 20 20.36 -22.87 -3.82
N ALA A 21 21.02 -22.49 -4.91
CA ALA A 21 21.19 -21.09 -5.27
C ALA A 21 19.79 -20.53 -5.46
N GLY A 22 19.32 -19.75 -4.49
CA GLY A 22 18.13 -18.92 -4.68
C GLY A 22 18.33 -18.03 -5.90
N PRO A 23 17.25 -17.61 -6.57
CA PRO A 23 17.37 -16.72 -7.72
C PRO A 23 18.17 -15.49 -7.32
N ALA A 24 19.29 -15.24 -7.98
CA ALA A 24 19.97 -13.97 -7.90
C ALA A 24 19.01 -12.92 -8.50
N PHE A 25 18.43 -12.06 -7.67
CA PHE A 25 17.58 -10.95 -8.10
C PHE A 25 18.46 -9.89 -8.78
N ALA A 26 18.88 -10.16 -10.02
CA ALA A 26 19.74 -9.27 -10.80
C ALA A 26 18.95 -8.19 -11.56
N HIS A 27 17.63 -8.34 -11.68
CA HIS A 27 16.81 -7.44 -12.49
C HIS A 27 16.15 -6.35 -11.64
N ALA A 28 15.90 -5.19 -12.24
CA ALA A 28 14.99 -4.22 -11.64
C ALA A 28 13.56 -4.80 -11.56
N THR A 29 12.89 -4.60 -10.43
CA THR A 29 11.52 -5.11 -10.20
C THR A 29 10.61 -4.04 -9.63
N LEU A 30 9.30 -4.26 -9.72
CA LEU A 30 8.31 -3.54 -8.94
C LEU A 30 8.00 -4.34 -7.67
N GLU A 31 7.89 -3.67 -6.52
CA GLU A 31 7.43 -4.31 -5.28
C GLU A 31 6.01 -4.86 -5.42
N GLN A 32 5.09 -4.02 -5.90
CA GLN A 32 3.71 -4.42 -6.19
C GLN A 32 3.60 -4.71 -7.68
N THR A 33 3.38 -5.96 -8.06
CA THR A 33 3.39 -6.39 -9.45
C THR A 33 2.00 -6.37 -10.10
N GLU A 34 0.96 -5.95 -9.38
CA GLU A 34 -0.42 -5.93 -9.88
C GLU A 34 -1.17 -4.66 -9.44
N ALA A 35 -2.05 -4.14 -10.30
CA ALA A 35 -2.98 -3.05 -9.96
C ALA A 35 -4.22 -3.03 -10.86
N PRO A 36 -5.41 -2.65 -10.35
CA PRO A 36 -6.60 -2.49 -11.19
C PRO A 36 -6.48 -1.37 -12.22
N ALA A 37 -7.11 -1.56 -13.39
CA ALA A 37 -7.33 -0.47 -14.32
C ALA A 37 -8.09 0.69 -13.64
N GLY A 38 -7.67 1.93 -13.90
CA GLY A 38 -8.23 3.13 -13.28
C GLY A 38 -7.72 3.45 -11.86
N ALA A 39 -6.97 2.54 -11.21
CA ALA A 39 -6.53 2.74 -9.83
C ALA A 39 -5.26 3.61 -9.72
N THR A 40 -5.16 4.32 -8.60
CA THR A 40 -3.87 4.90 -8.18
C THR A 40 -2.91 3.78 -7.78
N TYR A 41 -1.66 3.91 -8.18
CA TYR A 41 -0.61 2.92 -7.97
C TYR A 41 0.67 3.60 -7.46
N LYS A 42 1.29 3.00 -6.45
CA LYS A 42 2.60 3.39 -5.90
C LYS A 42 3.66 2.44 -6.47
N ALA A 43 4.37 2.90 -7.48
CA ALA A 43 5.49 2.17 -8.04
C ALA A 43 6.71 2.29 -7.11
N VAL A 44 7.22 1.15 -6.65
CA VAL A 44 8.49 1.04 -5.93
C VAL A 44 9.42 0.22 -6.82
N VAL A 45 10.31 0.90 -7.55
CA VAL A 45 11.31 0.25 -8.39
C VAL A 45 12.48 -0.15 -7.51
N ARG A 46 12.72 -1.45 -7.38
CA ARG A 46 13.82 -2.04 -6.62
C ARG A 46 15.03 -2.26 -7.53
N ILE A 47 16.16 -1.69 -7.16
CA ILE A 47 17.45 -1.88 -7.83
C ILE A 47 18.36 -2.64 -6.87
N GLY A 48 18.73 -3.86 -7.24
CA GLY A 48 19.40 -4.79 -6.33
C GLY A 48 20.88 -4.53 -6.10
N HIS A 49 21.55 -3.85 -7.03
CA HIS A 49 23.01 -3.75 -7.07
C HIS A 49 23.48 -2.62 -8.03
N GLY A 50 24.80 -2.49 -8.21
CA GLY A 50 25.48 -1.58 -9.14
C GLY A 50 25.56 -2.18 -10.55
N CYS A 51 26.40 -1.64 -11.44
CA CYS A 51 26.66 -2.26 -12.74
C CYS A 51 27.96 -3.06 -12.64
N GLY A 52 27.88 -4.31 -12.18
CA GLY A 52 29.02 -5.04 -11.62
C GLY A 52 29.61 -4.25 -10.45
N SER A 53 30.93 -4.19 -10.32
CA SER A 53 31.59 -3.48 -9.20
C SER A 53 31.46 -1.94 -9.20
N LYS A 54 30.68 -1.35 -10.13
CA LYS A 54 30.52 0.11 -10.23
C LYS A 54 29.20 0.55 -9.60
N PRO A 55 29.22 1.55 -8.71
CA PRO A 55 28.01 2.04 -8.06
C PRO A 55 27.08 2.75 -9.05
N THR A 56 25.77 2.57 -8.89
CA THR A 56 24.76 3.34 -9.62
C THR A 56 24.83 4.80 -9.22
N LYS A 57 24.88 5.67 -10.24
CA LYS A 57 24.88 7.13 -10.10
C LYS A 57 23.62 7.77 -10.64
N THR A 58 23.00 7.12 -11.62
CA THR A 58 21.76 7.58 -12.25
C THR A 58 20.79 6.43 -12.41
N LEU A 59 19.53 6.67 -12.08
CA LEU A 59 18.41 5.82 -12.48
C LEU A 59 17.43 6.63 -13.31
N ARG A 60 17.03 6.06 -14.45
CA ARG A 60 15.99 6.59 -15.35
C ARG A 60 14.87 5.60 -15.43
N VAL A 61 13.64 6.05 -15.21
CA VAL A 61 12.43 5.25 -15.40
C VAL A 61 11.57 5.93 -16.45
N GLN A 62 11.29 5.22 -17.52
CA GLN A 62 10.34 5.67 -18.53
C GLN A 62 8.92 5.41 -18.02
N ILE A 63 8.07 6.42 -18.10
CA ILE A 63 6.64 6.26 -17.83
C ILE A 63 6.00 5.73 -19.11
N PRO A 64 5.36 4.55 -19.09
CA PRO A 64 4.74 3.97 -20.28
C PRO A 64 3.42 4.66 -20.63
N ASP A 65 2.85 4.31 -21.77
CA ASP A 65 1.46 4.62 -22.06
C ASP A 65 0.53 3.77 -21.18
N GLY A 66 -0.69 4.25 -20.94
CA GLY A 66 -1.59 3.62 -19.96
C GLY A 66 -1.24 3.93 -18.50
N PHE A 67 -0.22 4.73 -18.22
CA PHE A 67 0.07 5.27 -16.90
C PHE A 67 0.19 6.79 -16.94
N TYR A 68 -0.53 7.49 -16.07
CA TYR A 68 -0.59 8.95 -16.08
C TYR A 68 -0.49 9.53 -14.67
N ASN A 69 -0.40 10.87 -14.59
CA ASN A 69 -0.29 11.61 -13.32
C ASN A 69 0.90 11.17 -12.45
N ALA A 70 1.98 10.72 -13.11
CA ALA A 70 3.17 10.23 -12.42
C ALA A 70 3.84 11.36 -11.62
N LYS A 71 4.11 11.09 -10.34
CA LYS A 71 4.70 12.01 -9.36
C LYS A 71 5.79 11.27 -8.58
N PRO A 72 7.07 11.48 -8.92
CA PRO A 72 8.18 10.89 -8.19
C PRO A 72 8.35 11.44 -6.78
N MET A 73 8.82 10.58 -5.88
CA MET A 73 9.23 10.94 -4.54
C MET A 73 10.66 11.48 -4.55
N PRO A 74 10.90 12.69 -4.01
CA PRO A 74 12.26 13.17 -3.75
C PRO A 74 13.01 12.19 -2.84
N LYS A 75 14.28 11.94 -3.14
CA LYS A 75 15.10 10.95 -2.44
C LYS A 75 16.37 11.62 -1.92
N ALA A 76 16.62 11.49 -0.61
CA ALA A 76 17.81 12.07 0.01
C ALA A 76 19.09 11.54 -0.66
N GLY A 77 20.05 12.43 -0.94
CA GLY A 77 21.29 12.08 -1.63
C GLY A 77 21.18 11.95 -3.16
N TRP A 78 19.98 12.12 -3.73
CA TRP A 78 19.75 12.09 -5.18
C TRP A 78 19.14 13.40 -5.67
N THR A 79 19.52 13.83 -6.86
CA THR A 79 18.85 14.93 -7.57
C THR A 79 17.75 14.37 -8.44
N LEU A 80 16.51 14.77 -8.18
CA LEU A 80 15.34 14.35 -8.94
C LEU A 80 15.04 15.35 -10.07
N LYS A 81 14.85 14.84 -11.30
CA LYS A 81 14.35 15.57 -12.47
C LYS A 81 13.24 14.76 -13.15
N THR A 82 12.33 15.47 -13.82
CA THR A 82 11.28 14.86 -14.64
C THR A 82 11.28 15.47 -16.02
N VAL A 83 11.08 14.65 -17.04
CA VAL A 83 10.80 15.09 -18.40
C VAL A 83 9.29 15.00 -18.63
N THR A 84 8.67 16.12 -19.02
CA THR A 84 7.26 16.17 -19.38
C THR A 84 7.12 16.06 -20.90
N GLY A 85 6.10 15.35 -21.35
CA GLY A 85 5.75 15.20 -22.76
C GLY A 85 4.28 14.86 -22.93
N ASP A 86 3.85 14.79 -24.18
CA ASP A 86 2.46 14.46 -24.52
C ASP A 86 2.17 12.98 -24.23
N TYR A 87 0.94 12.70 -23.83
CA TYR A 87 0.44 11.33 -23.78
C TYR A 87 -0.02 10.89 -25.16
N ALA A 88 0.17 9.61 -25.51
CA ALA A 88 -0.31 9.06 -26.78
C ALA A 88 -1.84 9.20 -26.94
N ARG A 89 -2.56 9.11 -25.82
CA ARG A 89 -4.00 9.41 -25.72
C ARG A 89 -4.24 10.31 -24.50
N PRO A 90 -5.12 11.33 -24.59
CA PRO A 90 -5.49 12.11 -23.42
C PRO A 90 -6.17 11.24 -22.36
N PHE A 91 -5.95 11.56 -21.08
CA PHE A 91 -6.65 10.95 -19.97
C PHE A 91 -7.67 11.93 -19.38
N ASP A 92 -8.85 11.46 -18.98
CA ASP A 92 -9.71 12.26 -18.11
C ASP A 92 -9.28 12.08 -16.65
N ASN A 93 -9.09 13.20 -15.96
CA ASN A 93 -8.78 13.21 -14.53
C ASN A 93 -9.79 14.11 -13.84
N HIS A 94 -10.91 13.50 -13.40
CA HIS A 94 -12.03 14.20 -12.75
C HIS A 94 -12.59 15.34 -13.61
N GLY A 95 -12.87 15.08 -14.89
CA GLY A 95 -13.39 16.07 -15.83
C GLY A 95 -12.33 17.03 -16.40
N THR A 96 -11.07 16.89 -16.00
CA THR A 96 -9.95 17.63 -16.59
C THR A 96 -9.20 16.75 -17.57
N GLN A 97 -9.20 17.13 -18.85
CA GLN A 97 -8.45 16.42 -19.87
C GLN A 97 -6.94 16.67 -19.72
N MET A 98 -6.21 15.60 -19.40
CA MET A 98 -4.77 15.56 -19.28
C MET A 98 -4.16 15.13 -20.62
N THR A 99 -3.59 16.07 -21.37
CA THR A 99 -2.93 15.81 -22.65
C THR A 99 -1.42 15.57 -22.55
N LYS A 100 -0.82 16.01 -21.44
CA LYS A 100 0.63 15.90 -21.17
C LYS A 100 0.90 15.54 -19.71
N GLY A 101 2.08 14.98 -19.47
CA GLY A 101 2.57 14.70 -18.11
C GLY A 101 3.97 14.12 -18.10
N VAL A 102 4.40 13.59 -16.96
CA VAL A 102 5.74 13.02 -16.81
C VAL A 102 5.88 11.78 -17.70
N ARG A 103 6.92 11.77 -18.55
CA ARG A 103 7.27 10.66 -19.46
C ARG A 103 8.59 10.00 -19.08
N GLU A 104 9.45 10.69 -18.34
CA GLU A 104 10.68 10.14 -17.77
C GLU A 104 10.90 10.71 -16.38
N ILE A 105 11.29 9.85 -15.44
CA ILE A 105 11.77 10.23 -14.12
C ILE A 105 13.26 9.91 -14.05
N ILE A 106 14.07 10.85 -13.56
CA ILE A 106 15.52 10.73 -13.48
C ILE A 106 15.97 11.08 -12.07
N TRP A 107 16.62 10.14 -11.40
CA TRP A 107 17.39 10.39 -10.17
C TRP A 107 18.88 10.34 -10.52
N THR A 108 19.63 11.41 -10.26
CA THR A 108 21.07 11.50 -10.58
C THR A 108 21.92 11.90 -9.37
N GLY A 109 23.21 11.61 -9.44
CA GLY A 109 24.20 12.06 -8.45
C GLY A 109 24.17 11.25 -7.15
N GLY A 110 23.44 10.13 -7.16
CA GLY A 110 23.40 9.21 -6.04
C GLY A 110 24.57 8.23 -6.02
N GLU A 111 24.52 7.35 -5.04
CA GLU A 111 25.54 6.35 -4.76
C GLU A 111 24.86 5.07 -4.29
N LEU A 112 24.71 4.09 -5.19
CA LEU A 112 24.29 2.74 -4.81
C LEU A 112 25.40 1.74 -5.19
N PRO A 113 26.24 1.33 -4.23
CA PRO A 113 27.23 0.28 -4.41
C PRO A 113 26.63 -1.08 -4.79
N ASP A 114 27.48 -1.99 -5.26
CA ASP A 114 27.07 -3.32 -5.72
C ASP A 114 26.57 -4.21 -4.58
N GLU A 115 27.04 -3.94 -3.37
CA GLU A 115 26.74 -4.72 -2.17
C GLU A 115 25.36 -4.44 -1.58
N TRP A 116 24.68 -3.38 -2.03
CA TRP A 116 23.41 -2.92 -1.48
C TRP A 116 22.34 -2.80 -2.55
N TYR A 117 21.08 -2.86 -2.10
CA TYR A 117 19.93 -2.54 -2.91
C TYR A 117 19.35 -1.18 -2.51
N ASP A 118 18.55 -0.59 -3.39
CA ASP A 118 17.81 0.64 -3.09
C ASP A 118 16.45 0.67 -3.80
N GLU A 119 15.59 1.57 -3.35
CA GLU A 119 14.23 1.76 -3.84
C GLU A 119 14.01 3.18 -4.37
N PHE A 120 13.34 3.25 -5.51
CA PHE A 120 13.01 4.48 -6.22
C PHE A 120 11.50 4.55 -6.42
N VAL A 121 10.87 5.51 -5.76
CA VAL A 121 9.43 5.53 -5.55
C VAL A 121 8.78 6.63 -6.36
N PHE A 122 7.69 6.30 -7.05
CA PHE A 122 6.79 7.27 -7.64
C PHE A 122 5.35 6.78 -7.56
N ARG A 123 4.39 7.70 -7.51
CA ARG A 123 2.96 7.37 -7.64
C ARG A 123 2.44 7.78 -9.00
N GLY A 124 1.35 7.17 -9.44
CA GLY A 124 0.58 7.63 -10.59
C GLY A 124 -0.70 6.82 -10.67
N THR A 125 -1.33 6.79 -11.84
CA THR A 125 -2.62 6.16 -12.04
C THR A 125 -2.57 5.28 -13.28
N VAL A 126 -3.04 4.03 -13.14
CA VAL A 126 -3.27 3.15 -14.29
C VAL A 126 -4.49 3.68 -15.03
N GLY A 127 -4.39 3.86 -16.35
CA GLY A 127 -5.49 4.36 -17.15
C GLY A 127 -6.73 3.47 -17.03
N PRO A 128 -7.95 4.06 -16.95
CA PRO A 128 -9.18 3.27 -16.87
C PRO A 128 -9.43 2.42 -18.12
N ASP A 129 -8.94 2.86 -19.28
CA ASP A 129 -9.06 2.13 -20.55
C ASP A 129 -7.95 1.10 -20.78
N VAL A 130 -7.09 0.86 -19.79
CA VAL A 130 -6.09 -0.20 -19.89
C VAL A 130 -6.77 -1.54 -19.72
N VAL A 131 -6.52 -2.46 -20.66
CA VAL A 131 -7.19 -3.76 -20.71
C VAL A 131 -6.76 -4.61 -19.52
N ALA A 132 -7.72 -5.14 -18.77
CA ALA A 132 -7.46 -6.11 -17.72
C ALA A 132 -6.79 -7.37 -18.29
N GLY A 133 -5.84 -7.94 -17.55
CA GLY A 133 -4.97 -9.03 -18.01
C GLY A 133 -3.80 -8.58 -18.90
N SER A 134 -3.72 -7.29 -19.25
CA SER A 134 -2.52 -6.74 -19.92
C SER A 134 -1.42 -6.41 -18.91
N THR A 135 -0.20 -6.22 -19.41
CA THR A 135 0.96 -5.84 -18.59
C THR A 135 1.47 -4.48 -19.03
N ILE A 136 1.67 -3.58 -18.07
CA ILE A 136 2.38 -2.31 -18.24
C ILE A 136 3.83 -2.52 -17.82
N TYR A 137 4.77 -2.19 -18.69
CA TYR A 137 6.20 -2.26 -18.39
C TYR A 137 6.77 -0.87 -18.12
N PHE A 138 7.69 -0.76 -17.17
CA PHE A 138 8.38 0.48 -16.80
C PHE A 138 9.87 0.38 -17.16
N PRO A 139 10.25 0.61 -18.43
CA PRO A 139 11.65 0.55 -18.87
C PRO A 139 12.56 1.36 -17.95
N THR A 140 13.57 0.70 -17.41
CA THR A 140 14.45 1.27 -16.40
C THR A 140 15.90 1.15 -16.84
N ILE A 141 16.61 2.28 -16.83
CA ILE A 141 18.04 2.35 -17.16
C ILE A 141 18.80 2.78 -15.91
N GLN A 142 19.80 1.98 -15.59
CA GLN A 142 20.74 2.21 -14.51
C GLN A 142 22.09 2.59 -15.10
N GLU A 143 22.67 3.72 -14.68
CA GLU A 143 23.98 4.18 -15.16
C GLU A 143 24.97 4.23 -13.99
N CYS A 144 26.16 3.65 -14.20
CA CYS A 144 27.21 3.50 -13.21
C CYS A 144 28.53 4.09 -13.73
N GLY A 145 28.48 5.36 -14.16
CA GLY A 145 29.56 6.02 -14.88
C GLY A 145 29.58 5.62 -16.35
N THR A 146 30.62 4.90 -16.79
CA THR A 146 30.72 4.41 -18.19
C THR A 146 30.00 3.09 -18.44
N ALA A 147 29.55 2.40 -17.37
CA ALA A 147 28.76 1.18 -17.46
C ALA A 147 27.27 1.49 -17.33
N LYS A 148 26.43 0.60 -17.86
CA LYS A 148 24.98 0.75 -17.86
C LYS A 148 24.30 -0.63 -17.87
N GLU A 149 23.23 -0.75 -17.10
CA GLU A 149 22.25 -1.84 -17.21
C GLU A 149 20.93 -1.28 -17.74
N ALA A 150 20.25 -2.04 -18.61
CA ALA A 150 19.08 -1.59 -19.33
C ALA A 150 17.95 -2.62 -19.27
N TRP A 151 17.11 -2.50 -18.24
CA TRP A 151 15.89 -3.29 -18.02
C TRP A 151 14.75 -2.74 -18.88
N ILE A 152 14.81 -3.01 -20.18
CA ILE A 152 13.95 -2.37 -21.20
C ILE A 152 13.19 -3.36 -22.08
N ASP A 153 13.35 -4.67 -21.86
CA ASP A 153 12.57 -5.67 -22.59
C ASP A 153 11.11 -5.66 -22.12
N VAL A 154 10.20 -5.39 -23.05
CA VAL A 154 8.75 -5.29 -22.82
C VAL A 154 7.97 -6.39 -23.54
N THR A 155 8.66 -7.43 -24.02
CA THR A 155 8.05 -8.51 -24.81
C THR A 155 7.19 -9.46 -23.95
N GLY A 156 7.49 -9.54 -22.65
CA GLY A 156 6.86 -10.49 -21.73
C GLY A 156 7.31 -11.94 -21.91
N ALA A 157 8.34 -12.20 -22.72
CA ALA A 157 8.89 -13.53 -22.87
C ALA A 157 9.63 -13.98 -21.60
N GLU A 158 9.48 -15.26 -21.22
CA GLU A 158 10.22 -15.83 -20.11
C GLU A 158 11.72 -15.94 -20.43
N GLY A 159 12.57 -15.76 -19.42
CA GLY A 159 14.01 -15.96 -19.54
C GLY A 159 14.75 -14.91 -20.38
N VAL A 160 14.11 -13.77 -20.69
CA VAL A 160 14.81 -12.64 -21.31
C VAL A 160 15.87 -12.08 -20.37
N ALA A 161 16.97 -11.61 -20.95
CA ALA A 161 18.13 -11.18 -20.18
C ALA A 161 17.87 -9.90 -19.37
N ASN A 162 17.07 -8.97 -19.90
CA ASN A 162 16.86 -7.67 -19.28
C ASN A 162 15.38 -7.24 -19.26
N PRO A 163 14.50 -7.98 -18.55
CA PRO A 163 13.09 -7.66 -18.48
C PRO A 163 12.90 -6.30 -17.79
N ALA A 164 12.04 -5.46 -18.36
CA ALA A 164 11.59 -4.26 -17.68
C ALA A 164 10.71 -4.62 -16.48
N PRO A 165 10.75 -3.82 -15.39
CA PRO A 165 9.78 -3.94 -14.29
C PRO A 165 8.35 -3.94 -14.82
N ALA A 166 7.56 -4.94 -14.41
CA ALA A 166 6.26 -5.24 -15.00
C ALA A 166 5.12 -5.13 -13.97
N LEU A 167 4.01 -4.52 -14.40
CA LEU A 167 2.77 -4.35 -13.65
C LEU A 167 1.63 -5.03 -14.41
N ASN A 168 1.08 -6.10 -13.86
CA ASN A 168 -0.11 -6.75 -14.39
C ASN A 168 -1.35 -5.92 -14.03
N VAL A 169 -2.16 -5.60 -15.04
CA VAL A 169 -3.36 -4.82 -14.85
C VAL A 169 -4.52 -5.75 -14.59
N THR A 170 -5.16 -5.64 -13.43
CA THR A 170 -6.35 -6.43 -13.10
C THR A 170 -7.62 -5.71 -13.55
N GLU A 171 -8.76 -6.40 -13.51
CA GLU A 171 -10.06 -5.79 -13.78
C GLU A 171 -10.26 -4.52 -12.95
N ALA A 172 -10.78 -3.47 -13.58
CA ALA A 172 -11.34 -2.35 -12.86
C ALA A 172 -12.40 -2.90 -11.90
N LYS A 173 -12.43 -2.41 -10.66
CA LYS A 173 -13.48 -2.83 -9.71
C LYS A 173 -14.84 -2.39 -10.30
N GLY A 174 -15.63 -3.34 -10.78
CA GLY A 174 -16.87 -3.08 -11.51
C GLY A 174 -18.05 -2.68 -10.62
N ASN A 175 -18.89 -1.79 -11.15
CA ASN A 175 -20.25 -1.52 -10.67
C ASN A 175 -21.21 -2.63 -11.16
N GLY A 176 -21.76 -3.44 -10.25
CA GLY A 176 -22.71 -4.50 -10.62
C GLY A 176 -23.79 -4.75 -9.56
N HIS A 177 -25.03 -4.35 -9.86
CA HIS A 177 -26.26 -4.85 -9.25
C HIS A 177 -26.79 -6.05 -10.06
N ALA A 178 -27.04 -7.21 -9.42
CA ALA A 178 -28.22 -8.10 -9.57
C ALA A 178 -27.94 -9.57 -9.14
N HIS A 179 -29.04 -10.26 -8.80
CA HIS A 179 -29.17 -11.46 -7.97
C HIS A 179 -28.98 -12.83 -8.69
N HIS A 180 -28.54 -13.85 -7.93
CA HIS A 180 -29.16 -15.18 -7.70
C HIS A 180 -28.09 -16.26 -7.43
N GLY A 181 -28.27 -17.05 -6.35
CA GLY A 181 -27.23 -17.91 -5.78
C GLY A 181 -27.31 -19.40 -6.07
N ALA A 182 -26.23 -20.12 -5.74
CA ALA A 182 -26.17 -21.42 -5.05
C ALA A 182 -24.70 -21.86 -4.81
N ALA A 183 -24.37 -22.11 -3.52
CA ALA A 183 -23.23 -22.81 -2.87
C ALA A 183 -21.97 -23.20 -3.69
N ALA A 184 -20.79 -22.58 -3.52
CA ALA A 184 -19.74 -22.67 -2.45
C ALA A 184 -18.59 -23.66 -2.83
N PRO A 185 -17.32 -23.53 -2.33
CA PRO A 185 -16.69 -22.53 -1.46
C PRO A 185 -15.34 -21.93 -2.01
N SER A 186 -14.96 -20.70 -1.64
CA SER A 186 -13.55 -20.25 -1.74
C SER A 186 -13.31 -18.98 -0.91
N HIS A 187 -12.12 -18.90 -0.32
CA HIS A 187 -11.67 -17.91 0.67
C HIS A 187 -11.87 -16.47 0.21
N GLY A 188 -12.69 -15.73 0.96
CA GLY A 188 -13.12 -14.38 0.63
C GLY A 188 -12.16 -13.33 1.16
N ASP A 189 -11.72 -12.44 0.28
CA ASP A 189 -11.15 -11.15 0.65
C ASP A 189 -12.23 -10.08 0.64
N HIS A 190 -12.30 -9.42 1.78
CA HIS A 190 -13.37 -8.58 2.27
C HIS A 190 -13.37 -7.21 1.57
N ALA A 191 -14.41 -6.92 0.78
CA ALA A 191 -15.00 -5.59 0.90
C ALA A 191 -15.37 -5.43 2.39
N ALA A 192 -14.92 -4.36 3.05
CA ALA A 192 -15.35 -4.08 4.41
C ALA A 192 -16.88 -3.95 4.39
N ALA A 193 -17.57 -5.03 4.79
CA ALA A 193 -19.01 -5.08 4.84
C ALA A 193 -19.47 -3.96 5.78
N GLU A 194 -20.55 -3.26 5.41
CA GLU A 194 -21.22 -2.33 6.31
C GLU A 194 -21.64 -3.12 7.57
N ILE A 195 -21.03 -2.77 8.71
CA ILE A 195 -21.22 -3.48 9.97
C ILE A 195 -22.49 -2.92 10.61
N THR A 196 -23.47 -3.77 10.91
CA THR A 196 -24.73 -3.34 11.52
C THR A 196 -24.80 -3.80 12.97
N VAL A 197 -25.21 -2.90 13.87
CA VAL A 197 -25.51 -3.20 15.27
C VAL A 197 -26.78 -2.46 15.68
N GLY A 198 -27.85 -3.21 15.96
CA GLY A 198 -29.19 -2.63 16.10
C GLY A 198 -29.57 -1.82 14.85
N ASP A 199 -29.98 -0.57 15.05
CA ASP A 199 -30.32 0.38 13.98
C ASP A 199 -29.11 1.19 13.47
N LEU A 200 -27.90 0.92 13.99
CA LEU A 200 -26.68 1.62 13.61
C LEU A 200 -25.95 0.88 12.50
N LYS A 201 -25.50 1.64 11.50
CA LYS A 201 -24.63 1.18 10.41
C LYS A 201 -23.27 1.85 10.55
N ILE A 202 -22.23 1.04 10.59
CA ILE A 202 -20.84 1.49 10.69
C ILE A 202 -20.15 1.19 9.38
N SER A 203 -19.54 2.22 8.81
CA SER A 203 -18.86 2.12 7.52
C SER A 203 -17.50 2.77 7.57
N SER A 204 -16.70 2.43 6.57
CA SER A 204 -15.41 3.08 6.30
C SER A 204 -14.40 3.02 7.47
N PRO A 205 -14.28 1.92 8.25
CA PRO A 205 -13.35 1.90 9.37
C PRO A 205 -11.89 1.90 8.89
N PHE A 206 -11.12 2.89 9.29
CA PHE A 206 -9.70 2.98 8.95
C PHE A 206 -8.85 3.59 10.06
N SER A 207 -7.55 3.34 9.99
CA SER A 207 -6.52 3.96 10.80
C SER A 207 -5.42 4.53 9.91
N ARG A 208 -4.54 5.34 10.48
CA ARG A 208 -3.33 5.82 9.81
C ARG A 208 -2.12 5.02 10.29
N ALA A 209 -1.24 4.68 9.35
CA ALA A 209 0.06 4.13 9.70
C ALA A 209 0.81 5.06 10.66
N THR A 210 1.59 4.48 11.56
CA THR A 210 2.37 5.21 12.56
C THR A 210 3.86 4.91 12.39
N PRO A 211 4.77 5.87 12.65
CA PRO A 211 6.20 5.58 12.64
C PRO A 211 6.56 4.63 13.79
N PRO A 212 7.68 3.88 13.69
CA PRO A 212 8.16 3.05 14.79
C PRO A 212 8.30 3.85 16.09
N GLY A 213 7.80 3.30 17.20
CA GLY A 213 7.86 3.92 18.52
C GLY A 213 6.82 5.02 18.79
N ALA A 214 5.87 5.26 17.88
CA ALA A 214 4.78 6.20 18.13
C ALA A 214 3.91 5.74 19.33
N PRO A 215 3.67 6.60 20.34
CA PRO A 215 2.89 6.23 21.51
C PRO A 215 1.37 6.24 21.24
N VAL A 216 0.93 6.83 20.13
CA VAL A 216 -0.49 7.08 19.84
C VAL A 216 -0.81 6.86 18.36
N GLY A 217 -1.99 6.31 18.07
CA GLY A 217 -2.59 6.17 16.73
C GLY A 217 -4.00 6.74 16.67
N GLY A 218 -4.55 6.90 15.46
CA GLY A 218 -5.88 7.45 15.23
C GLY A 218 -6.79 6.49 14.46
N GLY A 219 -7.98 6.21 14.99
CA GLY A 219 -9.03 5.42 14.35
C GLY A 219 -10.21 6.28 13.93
N PHE A 220 -10.81 5.92 12.79
CA PHE A 220 -11.79 6.74 12.08
C PHE A 220 -12.83 5.84 11.41
N LEU A 221 -14.06 6.30 11.31
CA LEU A 221 -15.22 5.58 10.77
C LEU A 221 -16.43 6.52 10.67
N THR A 222 -17.47 6.10 9.97
CA THR A 222 -18.78 6.79 10.00
C THR A 222 -19.81 5.89 10.67
N VAL A 223 -20.63 6.49 11.56
CA VAL A 223 -21.78 5.82 12.18
C VAL A 223 -23.05 6.49 11.68
N ALA A 224 -23.93 5.75 11.01
CA ALA A 224 -25.26 6.19 10.62
C ALA A 224 -26.31 5.55 11.54
N ASN A 225 -27.16 6.37 12.17
CA ASN A 225 -28.28 5.89 12.97
C ASN A 225 -29.56 5.95 12.14
N GLY A 226 -30.01 4.78 11.66
CA GLY A 226 -31.26 4.64 10.90
C GLY A 226 -32.50 4.47 11.79
N GLY A 227 -32.32 4.46 13.11
CA GLY A 227 -33.36 4.23 14.10
C GLY A 227 -34.18 5.48 14.40
N SER A 228 -35.21 5.28 15.22
CA SER A 228 -36.10 6.35 15.69
C SER A 228 -35.69 6.93 17.06
N ALA A 229 -34.63 6.39 17.67
CA ALA A 229 -34.11 6.82 18.97
C ALA A 229 -32.61 7.17 18.88
N ASP A 230 -32.20 8.20 19.60
CA ASP A 230 -30.79 8.58 19.71
C ASP A 230 -29.97 7.45 20.35
N ASP A 231 -28.73 7.27 19.91
CA ASP A 231 -27.74 6.41 20.56
C ASP A 231 -26.48 7.22 20.89
N ARG A 232 -25.49 6.58 21.49
CA ARG A 232 -24.23 7.20 21.90
C ARG A 232 -23.13 6.16 21.87
N LEU A 233 -22.03 6.49 21.20
CA LEU A 233 -20.80 5.72 21.31
C LEU A 233 -20.16 6.06 22.66
N VAL A 234 -20.20 5.14 23.62
CA VAL A 234 -19.75 5.38 25.01
C VAL A 234 -18.32 4.92 25.25
N SER A 235 -17.86 3.89 24.54
CA SER A 235 -16.47 3.45 24.64
C SER A 235 -15.99 2.69 23.40
N ALA A 236 -14.67 2.61 23.26
CA ALA A 236 -14.00 1.76 22.30
C ALA A 236 -12.83 1.04 22.98
N SER A 237 -12.42 -0.11 22.44
CA SER A 237 -11.23 -0.83 22.91
C SER A 237 -10.55 -1.58 21.77
N SER A 238 -9.25 -1.83 21.90
CA SER A 238 -8.48 -2.59 20.92
C SER A 238 -7.33 -3.32 21.62
N PRO A 239 -7.01 -4.57 21.26
CA PRO A 239 -5.84 -5.26 21.78
C PRO A 239 -4.51 -4.60 21.37
N ALA A 240 -4.51 -3.77 20.32
CA ALA A 240 -3.32 -3.08 19.79
C ALA A 240 -2.84 -1.90 20.66
N ALA A 241 -3.68 -1.42 21.57
CA ALA A 241 -3.42 -0.25 22.42
C ALA A 241 -3.70 -0.57 23.89
N GLU A 242 -3.16 0.24 24.80
CA GLU A 242 -3.50 0.17 26.23
C GLU A 242 -4.90 0.74 26.50
N LYS A 243 -5.27 1.79 25.76
CA LYS A 243 -6.58 2.46 25.89
C LYS A 243 -7.04 3.01 24.55
N VAL A 244 -8.35 3.04 24.33
CA VAL A 244 -8.95 3.80 23.22
C VAL A 244 -9.90 4.84 23.81
N GLU A 245 -9.73 6.10 23.41
CA GLU A 245 -10.53 7.23 23.87
C GLU A 245 -11.26 7.88 22.70
N ILE A 246 -12.41 8.50 22.97
CA ILE A 246 -13.17 9.25 21.98
C ILE A 246 -12.82 10.72 22.13
N HIS A 247 -12.35 11.35 21.06
CA HIS A 247 -11.83 12.72 21.06
C HIS A 247 -12.49 13.54 19.97
N GLU A 248 -12.45 14.86 20.14
CA GLU A 248 -12.81 15.85 19.13
C GLU A 248 -11.68 16.88 18.96
N MET A 249 -11.71 17.60 17.84
CA MET A 249 -10.92 18.82 17.67
C MET A 249 -11.84 20.02 17.96
N ALA A 250 -11.53 20.77 19.01
CA ALA A 250 -12.28 21.97 19.41
C ALA A 250 -11.37 23.20 19.40
N MET A 251 -11.92 24.35 19.00
CA MET A 251 -11.22 25.63 19.15
C MET A 251 -11.30 26.07 20.61
N GLU A 252 -10.14 26.27 21.24
CA GLU A 252 -10.03 26.92 22.54
C GLU A 252 -9.25 28.22 22.34
N GLY A 253 -10.00 29.32 22.17
CA GLY A 253 -9.46 30.57 21.65
C GLY A 253 -9.02 30.41 20.19
N ASP A 254 -7.80 30.82 19.87
CA ASP A 254 -7.22 30.71 18.52
C ASP A 254 -6.49 29.38 18.28
N VAL A 255 -6.54 28.44 19.22
CA VAL A 255 -5.82 27.16 19.13
C VAL A 255 -6.79 26.00 18.97
N MET A 256 -6.61 25.21 17.92
CA MET A 256 -7.30 23.94 17.76
C MET A 256 -6.68 22.92 18.72
N LYS A 257 -7.44 22.49 19.72
CA LYS A 257 -7.03 21.50 20.70
C LYS A 257 -7.81 20.21 20.54
N MET A 258 -7.16 19.13 20.90
CA MET A 258 -7.78 17.83 20.99
C MET A 258 -8.39 17.66 22.38
N ARG A 259 -9.67 17.29 22.45
CA ARG A 259 -10.42 17.17 23.70
C ARG A 259 -11.09 15.79 23.77
N GLN A 260 -10.86 15.09 24.87
CA GLN A 260 -11.57 13.85 25.18
C GLN A 260 -13.06 14.12 25.45
N LEU A 261 -13.93 13.22 24.98
CA LEU A 261 -15.35 13.15 25.28
C LEU A 261 -15.62 12.03 26.29
N PRO A 262 -15.55 12.28 27.62
CA PRO A 262 -15.71 11.25 28.65
C PRO A 262 -17.13 10.67 28.70
N ASP A 263 -18.13 11.48 28.34
CA ASP A 263 -19.53 11.07 28.24
C ASP A 263 -19.84 10.41 26.88
N GLY A 264 -18.84 10.12 26.06
CA GLY A 264 -19.03 9.53 24.73
C GLY A 264 -19.53 10.50 23.65
N LEU A 265 -19.72 9.98 22.45
CA LEU A 265 -20.14 10.73 21.26
C LEU A 265 -21.62 10.46 20.94
N PRO A 266 -22.50 11.48 20.99
CA PRO A 266 -23.89 11.32 20.61
C PRO A 266 -24.05 10.93 19.14
N ILE A 267 -24.96 10.00 18.86
CA ILE A 267 -25.36 9.56 17.51
C ILE A 267 -26.89 9.75 17.37
N PRO A 268 -27.37 10.97 17.05
CA PRO A 268 -28.80 11.26 16.99
C PRO A 268 -29.56 10.42 15.97
N ALA A 269 -30.83 10.12 16.24
CA ALA A 269 -31.72 9.38 15.34
C ALA A 269 -31.79 10.02 13.95
N GLY A 270 -31.72 9.21 12.90
CA GLY A 270 -31.80 9.66 11.51
C GLY A 270 -30.57 10.45 11.02
N THR A 271 -29.47 10.46 11.76
CA THR A 271 -28.25 11.21 11.40
C THR A 271 -27.03 10.31 11.22
N SER A 272 -26.03 10.84 10.52
CA SER A 272 -24.71 10.23 10.41
C SER A 272 -23.66 11.10 11.09
N VAL A 273 -22.78 10.47 11.86
CA VAL A 273 -21.67 11.10 12.57
C VAL A 273 -20.35 10.57 12.02
N ASP A 274 -19.52 11.49 11.53
CA ASP A 274 -18.18 11.18 11.01
C ASP A 274 -17.12 11.29 12.10
N LEU A 275 -16.39 10.19 12.33
CA LEU A 275 -15.11 10.22 13.00
C LEU A 275 -14.02 10.30 11.92
N LYS A 276 -13.46 11.49 11.71
CA LYS A 276 -12.49 11.78 10.65
C LYS A 276 -11.34 12.67 11.12
N PRO A 277 -10.19 12.65 10.42
CA PRO A 277 -9.07 13.52 10.75
C PRO A 277 -9.47 15.00 10.81
N GLY A 278 -9.16 15.66 11.92
CA GLY A 278 -9.54 17.06 12.15
C GLY A 278 -10.93 17.26 12.76
N GLY A 279 -11.68 16.20 13.05
CA GLY A 279 -12.97 16.24 13.76
C GLY A 279 -13.02 15.25 14.92
N PHE A 280 -14.15 14.56 15.08
CA PHE A 280 -14.23 13.43 16.01
C PHE A 280 -13.29 12.30 15.58
N HIS A 281 -12.69 11.58 16.52
CA HIS A 281 -11.83 10.44 16.22
C HIS A 281 -11.64 9.55 17.45
N LEU A 282 -11.18 8.33 17.19
CA LEU A 282 -10.72 7.41 18.23
C LEU A 282 -9.21 7.60 18.41
N MET A 283 -8.79 7.93 19.62
CA MET A 283 -7.38 8.01 19.98
C MET A 283 -6.95 6.68 20.62
N LEU A 284 -6.08 5.94 19.92
CA LEU A 284 -5.47 4.71 20.42
C LEU A 284 -4.20 5.08 21.19
N MET A 285 -4.22 5.00 22.52
CA MET A 285 -3.11 5.39 23.40
C MET A 285 -2.33 4.17 23.89
N GLY A 286 -1.00 4.31 23.97
CA GLY A 286 -0.12 3.24 24.39
C GLY A 286 -0.09 2.12 23.35
N LEU A 287 0.24 2.47 22.10
CA LEU A 287 0.38 1.47 21.04
C LEU A 287 1.47 0.45 21.41
N LYS A 288 1.13 -0.83 21.36
CA LYS A 288 2.06 -1.93 21.66
C LYS A 288 3.04 -2.20 20.51
N GLN A 289 2.59 -1.91 19.28
CA GLN A 289 3.33 -2.05 18.03
C GLN A 289 2.90 -0.92 17.09
N PRO A 290 3.76 -0.52 16.12
CA PRO A 290 3.37 0.46 15.11
C PRO A 290 2.18 -0.07 14.29
N LEU A 291 1.29 0.81 13.88
CA LEU A 291 0.26 0.50 12.89
C LEU A 291 0.90 0.53 11.50
N ILE A 292 0.88 -0.60 10.81
CA ILE A 292 1.56 -0.78 9.52
C ILE A 292 0.53 -0.70 8.39
N GLU A 293 0.82 0.10 7.35
CA GLU A 293 -0.04 0.24 6.18
C GLU A 293 -0.35 -1.11 5.54
N GLY A 294 -1.62 -1.35 5.20
CA GLY A 294 -2.12 -2.61 4.65
C GLY A 294 -2.53 -3.64 5.71
N GLU A 295 -2.19 -3.43 6.98
CA GLU A 295 -2.66 -4.29 8.07
C GLU A 295 -4.05 -3.88 8.58
N SER A 296 -4.62 -4.74 9.43
CA SER A 296 -5.90 -4.51 10.09
C SER A 296 -5.73 -4.47 11.60
N VAL A 297 -6.36 -3.48 12.25
CA VAL A 297 -6.37 -3.35 13.71
C VAL A 297 -7.76 -3.73 14.25
N PRO A 298 -7.88 -4.78 15.08
CA PRO A 298 -9.14 -5.14 15.72
C PRO A 298 -9.63 -4.02 16.64
N LEU A 299 -10.92 -3.74 16.61
CA LEU A 299 -11.57 -2.71 17.40
C LEU A 299 -12.94 -3.19 17.86
N THR A 300 -13.26 -2.99 19.13
CA THR A 300 -14.61 -3.15 19.67
C THR A 300 -15.17 -1.77 20.00
N LEU A 301 -16.35 -1.44 19.47
CA LEU A 301 -17.13 -0.28 19.87
C LEU A 301 -18.25 -0.72 20.81
N GLU A 302 -18.62 0.15 21.75
CA GLU A 302 -19.76 -0.04 22.65
C GLU A 302 -20.67 1.18 22.59
N PHE A 303 -21.91 0.94 22.16
CA PHE A 303 -22.98 1.92 22.11
C PHE A 303 -23.91 1.74 23.31
N GLU A 304 -24.45 2.85 23.81
CA GLU A 304 -25.33 2.88 24.98
C GLU A 304 -26.58 2.01 24.80
N LYS A 305 -27.19 2.01 23.61
CA LYS A 305 -28.41 1.24 23.31
C LYS A 305 -28.17 0.06 22.38
N ALA A 306 -27.44 0.25 21.29
CA ALA A 306 -27.19 -0.81 20.32
C ALA A 306 -26.24 -1.91 20.86
N GLY A 307 -25.45 -1.60 21.89
CA GLY A 307 -24.53 -2.55 22.51
C GLY A 307 -23.18 -2.64 21.81
N LYS A 308 -22.51 -3.79 21.94
CA LYS A 308 -21.15 -4.00 21.46
C LYS A 308 -21.09 -4.48 20.02
N VAL A 309 -20.08 -4.02 19.31
CA VAL A 309 -19.79 -4.48 17.95
C VAL A 309 -18.29 -4.53 17.71
N ASP A 310 -17.84 -5.65 17.13
CA ASP A 310 -16.47 -5.86 16.74
C ASP A 310 -16.28 -5.52 15.27
N LEU A 311 -15.18 -4.84 14.97
CA LEU A 311 -14.79 -4.44 13.63
C LEU A 311 -13.27 -4.38 13.49
N SER A 312 -12.80 -4.14 12.26
CA SER A 312 -11.37 -3.96 11.98
C SER A 312 -11.14 -2.61 11.29
N LEU A 313 -10.20 -1.84 11.82
CA LEU A 313 -9.70 -0.62 11.18
C LEU A 313 -8.65 -1.01 10.14
N GLN A 314 -8.90 -0.70 8.87
CA GLN A 314 -7.89 -0.86 7.82
C GLN A 314 -6.82 0.22 7.95
N VAL A 315 -5.55 -0.16 8.08
CA VAL A 315 -4.46 0.81 8.23
C VAL A 315 -4.08 1.34 6.84
N GLY A 316 -4.46 2.60 6.58
CA GLY A 316 -4.02 3.33 5.39
C GLY A 316 -2.69 4.05 5.60
N PRO A 317 -2.19 4.78 4.60
CA PRO A 317 -0.96 5.56 4.72
C PRO A 317 -1.07 6.61 5.83
N MET A 318 0.07 7.13 6.29
CA MET A 318 0.13 8.11 7.40
C MET A 318 -0.74 9.37 7.19
N ASN A 319 -1.09 9.70 5.94
CA ASN A 319 -1.92 10.83 5.56
C ASN A 319 -3.36 10.46 5.12
N ALA A 320 -3.82 9.22 5.36
CA ALA A 320 -5.16 8.76 4.97
C ALA A 320 -6.28 9.67 5.51
N LYS A 321 -7.29 10.02 4.71
CA LYS A 321 -8.32 11.01 5.09
C LYS A 321 -9.70 10.46 5.45
N GLY A 322 -9.94 9.19 5.22
CA GLY A 322 -11.26 8.57 5.42
C GLY A 322 -12.13 8.71 4.19
N ASN A 323 -12.54 7.53 3.71
CA ASN A 323 -13.22 7.28 2.45
C ASN A 323 -13.01 8.31 1.33
N GLU A 324 -11.93 8.11 0.57
CA GLU A 324 -12.01 8.29 -0.89
C GLU A 324 -12.85 7.16 -1.47
N HIS A 325 -14.17 7.17 -1.18
CA HIS A 325 -15.13 6.82 -2.22
C HIS A 325 -15.20 8.03 -3.13
N ALA A 326 -14.30 8.10 -4.11
CA ALA A 326 -14.62 8.83 -5.31
C ALA A 326 -15.86 8.15 -5.89
N HIS A 327 -16.97 8.89 -6.00
CA HIS A 327 -18.07 8.53 -6.87
C HIS A 327 -17.48 8.03 -8.18
N HIS A 328 -17.64 6.75 -8.49
CA HIS A 328 -18.43 6.28 -9.63
C HIS A 328 -18.34 4.78 -9.72
#